data_AF-D2YHU3-F1
#
_entry.id   AF-D2YHU3-F1
#
_cell.length_a   1.000
_cell.length_b   1.000
_cell.length_c   1.000
_cell.angle_alpha   90.00
_cell.angle_beta   90.00
_cell.angle_gamma   90.00
#
_symmetry.space_group_name_H-M   'P 1'
#
loop_
_entity.id
_entity.type
_entity.pdbx_description
1 polymer ?
#
loop_
_entity_poly.entity_id
_entity_poly.type
_entity_poly.pdbx_seq_one_letter_code
_entity_poly.pdbx_strand_id
1 'polypeptide(L)'
;MLGILLAACFCALRIYGAKRGTRLAMLALFVPIALHAQLEYPFYHSAIHWITFIILIYWVDQRVARYRIAHFSALSKSLLRITSLVLPIMTSLYMITALHTNYVLTQFEKSQPRDPELLKQVTNPLVWQDRFDWDIYSTYLQVGLYEQKAELIQPYVDWSLQVIQHKPRPAFYTNLILAYQGLGDASRAQQIRSEAEFLFPNQDFSAVQYQPPSTATSTASGSAAQSETAP
;
A
#
# COMPACT_ATOMS: atom_id res chain seq x y z
N MET A 1 -11.20 4.56 -13.36
CA MET A 1 -11.57 5.09 -14.69
C MET A 1 -13.02 4.79 -15.07
N LEU A 2 -13.48 3.53 -15.08
CA LEU A 2 -14.87 3.19 -15.46
C LEU A 2 -15.94 3.97 -14.65
N GLY A 3 -15.79 4.07 -13.32
CA GLY A 3 -16.75 4.81 -12.48
C GLY A 3 -16.84 6.30 -12.79
N ILE A 4 -15.72 6.94 -13.12
CA ILE A 4 -15.69 8.36 -13.51
C ILE A 4 -16.38 8.55 -14.86
N LEU A 5 -16.15 7.64 -15.83
CA LEU A 5 -16.83 7.67 -17.12
C LEU A 5 -18.35 7.47 -16.98
N LEU A 6 -18.79 6.55 -16.12
CA LEU A 6 -20.22 6.36 -15.83
C LEU A 6 -20.85 7.59 -15.18
N ALA A 7 -20.17 8.20 -14.20
CA ALA A 7 -20.64 9.42 -13.55
C ALA A 7 -20.70 10.60 -14.55
N ALA A 8 -19.68 10.76 -15.39
CA ALA A 8 -19.65 11.78 -16.44
C ALA A 8 -20.76 11.57 -17.48
N CYS A 9 -20.97 10.33 -17.93
CA CYS A 9 -22.05 9.97 -18.84
C CYS A 9 -23.42 10.27 -18.22
N PHE A 10 -23.64 9.88 -16.96
CA PHE A 10 -24.88 10.20 -16.24
C PHE A 10 -25.11 11.71 -16.14
N CYS A 11 -24.09 12.48 -15.78
CA CYS A 11 -24.19 13.95 -15.72
C CYS A 11 -24.50 14.54 -17.09
N ALA A 12 -23.85 14.08 -18.16
CA ALA A 12 -24.10 14.54 -19.52
C ALA A 12 -25.54 14.25 -19.98
N LEU A 13 -26.04 13.02 -19.73
CA LEU A 13 -27.42 12.62 -20.04
C LEU A 13 -28.43 13.48 -19.27
N ARG A 14 -28.17 13.76 -17.99
CA ARG A 14 -29.02 14.64 -17.17
C ARG A 14 -28.99 16.08 -17.67
N ILE A 15 -27.82 16.64 -17.96
CA ILE A 15 -27.71 18.02 -18.49
C ILE A 15 -28.40 18.13 -19.85
N TYR A 16 -28.33 17.10 -20.71
CA TYR A 16 -29.05 17.08 -21.98
C TYR A 16 -30.58 17.14 -21.81
N GLY A 17 -31.12 16.58 -20.73
CA GLY A 17 -32.54 16.67 -20.38
C GLY A 17 -33.00 18.05 -19.87
N ALA A 18 -32.08 18.95 -19.51
CA ALA A 18 -32.41 20.27 -18.95
C ALA A 18 -32.98 21.24 -20.01
N LYS A 19 -33.62 22.33 -19.56
CA LYS A 19 -34.10 23.42 -20.44
C LYS A 19 -32.92 24.01 -21.23
N ARG A 20 -33.09 24.30 -22.53
CA ARG A 20 -32.01 24.76 -23.43
C ARG A 20 -31.18 25.92 -22.87
N GLY A 21 -31.81 26.89 -22.19
CA GLY A 21 -31.14 28.06 -21.62
C GLY A 21 -30.26 27.78 -20.39
N THR A 22 -30.42 26.64 -19.71
CA THR A 22 -29.67 26.33 -18.48
C THR A 22 -28.61 25.24 -18.66
N ARG A 23 -28.55 24.56 -19.81
CA ARG A 23 -27.60 23.46 -20.07
C ARG A 23 -26.15 23.88 -19.96
N LEU A 24 -25.79 24.98 -20.64
CA LEU A 24 -24.43 25.53 -20.64
C LEU A 24 -24.00 25.96 -19.24
N ALA A 25 -24.89 26.60 -18.48
CA ALA A 25 -24.61 27.00 -17.10
C ALA A 25 -24.38 25.78 -16.18
N MET A 26 -25.18 24.72 -16.33
CA MET A 26 -24.95 23.48 -15.58
C MET A 26 -23.62 22.82 -15.96
N LEU A 27 -23.30 22.75 -17.25
CA LEU A 27 -22.04 22.17 -17.73
C LEU A 27 -20.82 22.97 -17.23
N ALA A 28 -20.88 24.30 -17.31
CA ALA A 28 -19.82 25.19 -16.84
C ALA A 28 -19.49 25.02 -15.34
N LEU A 29 -20.46 24.55 -14.54
CA LEU A 29 -20.27 24.30 -13.10
C LEU A 29 -19.37 23.08 -12.82
N PHE A 30 -19.39 22.07 -13.70
CA PHE A 30 -18.59 20.86 -13.53
C PHE A 30 -17.20 20.98 -14.16
N VAL A 31 -17.01 21.87 -15.14
CA VAL A 31 -15.73 22.02 -15.87
C VAL A 31 -14.55 22.31 -14.94
N PRO A 32 -14.60 23.27 -13.99
CA PRO A 32 -13.47 23.56 -13.12
C PRO A 32 -13.07 22.36 -12.26
N ILE A 33 -14.06 21.65 -11.69
CA ILE A 33 -13.84 20.50 -10.81
C ILE A 33 -13.30 19.31 -11.62
N ALA A 34 -13.85 19.07 -12.81
CA ALA A 34 -13.41 17.98 -13.68
C ALA A 34 -12.00 18.23 -14.21
N LEU A 35 -11.67 19.46 -14.62
CA LEU A 35 -10.33 19.82 -15.08
C LEU A 35 -9.30 19.71 -13.95
N HIS A 36 -9.61 20.25 -12.77
CA HIS A 36 -8.71 20.15 -11.62
C HIS A 36 -8.43 18.69 -11.24
N ALA A 37 -9.46 17.83 -11.26
CA ALA A 37 -9.34 16.39 -11.01
C ALA A 37 -8.53 15.60 -12.05
N GLN A 38 -8.21 16.19 -13.21
CA GLN A 38 -7.39 15.56 -14.25
C GLN A 38 -5.97 16.16 -14.35
N LEU A 39 -5.77 17.41 -13.90
CA LEU A 39 -4.51 18.15 -14.12
C LEU A 39 -3.54 18.11 -12.95
N GLU A 40 -4.00 17.93 -11.71
CA GLU A 40 -3.12 17.95 -10.53
C GLU A 40 -3.13 16.61 -9.80
N TYR A 41 -4.06 16.46 -8.85
CA TYR A 41 -4.17 15.28 -7.99
C TYR A 41 -5.42 14.48 -8.33
N PRO A 42 -5.36 13.14 -8.23
CA PRO A 42 -6.54 12.32 -8.37
C PRO A 42 -7.66 12.80 -7.44
N PHE A 43 -8.88 12.85 -7.99
CA PHE A 43 -10.08 13.33 -7.31
C PHE A 43 -10.30 12.82 -5.88
N TYR A 44 -9.79 11.62 -5.55
CA TYR A 44 -9.93 11.00 -4.24
C TYR A 44 -9.05 11.62 -3.14
N HIS A 45 -8.08 12.48 -3.47
CA HIS A 45 -7.23 13.14 -2.47
C HIS A 45 -7.87 14.39 -1.84
N SER A 46 -8.95 14.93 -2.42
CA SER A 46 -9.59 16.14 -1.91
C SER A 46 -11.05 15.92 -1.54
N ALA A 47 -11.30 15.78 -0.24
CA ALA A 47 -12.65 15.62 0.30
C ALA A 47 -13.57 16.80 -0.06
N ILE A 48 -13.02 18.02 -0.12
CA ILE A 48 -13.79 19.22 -0.47
C ILE A 48 -14.34 19.11 -1.89
N HIS A 49 -13.48 18.80 -2.87
CA HIS A 49 -13.91 18.62 -4.27
C HIS A 49 -14.94 17.50 -4.40
N TRP A 50 -14.77 16.40 -3.65
CA TRP A 50 -15.70 15.29 -3.65
C TRP A 50 -17.09 15.68 -3.12
N ILE A 51 -17.15 16.37 -1.98
CA ILE A 51 -18.42 16.86 -1.40
C ILE A 51 -19.09 17.86 -2.33
N THR A 52 -18.34 18.84 -2.86
CA THR A 52 -18.87 19.82 -3.81
C THR A 52 -19.47 19.12 -5.02
N PHE A 53 -18.78 18.16 -5.61
CA PHE A 53 -19.27 17.41 -6.78
C PHE A 53 -20.57 16.66 -6.49
N ILE A 54 -20.72 16.03 -5.33
CA ILE A 54 -21.97 15.36 -4.92
C ILE A 54 -23.12 16.37 -4.81
N ILE A 55 -22.87 17.53 -4.20
CA ILE A 55 -23.86 18.61 -4.08
C ILE A 55 -24.29 19.08 -5.47
N LEU A 56 -23.35 19.23 -6.41
CA LEU A 56 -23.66 19.62 -7.78
C LEU A 56 -24.49 18.56 -8.51
N ILE A 57 -24.17 17.27 -8.37
CA ILE A 57 -24.96 16.17 -8.93
C ILE A 57 -26.38 16.22 -8.37
N TYR A 58 -26.53 16.33 -7.05
CA TYR A 58 -27.83 16.42 -6.38
C TYR A 58 -28.64 17.61 -6.92
N TRP A 59 -28.02 18.77 -7.06
CA TRP A 59 -28.66 19.98 -7.57
C TRP A 59 -29.10 19.87 -9.04
N VAL A 60 -28.27 19.24 -9.89
CA VAL A 60 -28.64 18.96 -11.29
C VAL A 60 -29.78 17.97 -11.36
N ASP A 61 -29.73 16.88 -10.57
CA ASP A 61 -30.77 15.87 -10.55
C ASP A 61 -32.11 16.49 -10.14
N GLN A 62 -32.16 17.33 -9.10
CA GLN A 62 -33.39 18.01 -8.66
C GLN A 62 -33.99 18.93 -9.75
N ARG A 63 -33.17 19.53 -10.62
CA ARG A 63 -33.65 20.45 -11.68
C ARG A 63 -34.13 19.76 -12.95
N VAL A 64 -33.68 18.52 -13.19
CA VAL A 64 -33.96 17.79 -14.43
C VAL A 64 -34.78 16.52 -14.21
N ALA A 65 -34.88 16.04 -12.97
CA ALA A 65 -35.56 14.81 -12.63
C ALA A 65 -37.04 14.87 -13.06
N ARG A 66 -37.36 14.03 -14.04
CA ARG A 66 -38.72 13.54 -14.26
C ARG A 66 -38.80 12.18 -13.61
N TYR A 67 -39.54 12.09 -12.50
CA TYR A 67 -39.73 10.83 -11.81
C TYR A 67 -40.61 9.93 -12.67
N ARG A 68 -40.09 8.76 -13.05
CA ARG A 68 -40.87 7.71 -13.68
C ARG A 68 -40.96 6.56 -12.68
N ILE A 69 -42.19 6.16 -12.36
CA ILE A 69 -42.42 5.00 -11.50
C ILE A 69 -42.12 3.75 -12.34
N ALA A 70 -41.08 3.03 -11.97
CA ALA A 70 -40.76 1.73 -12.54
C ALA A 70 -41.23 0.64 -11.56
N HIS A 71 -42.02 -0.32 -12.05
CA HIS A 71 -42.45 -1.45 -11.23
C HIS A 71 -41.38 -2.55 -11.28
N PHE A 72 -40.77 -2.84 -10.13
CA PHE A 72 -39.86 -3.98 -9.98
C PHE A 72 -40.64 -5.26 -9.69
N SER A 73 -40.15 -6.39 -10.20
CA SER A 73 -40.65 -7.71 -9.84
C SER A 73 -40.43 -7.99 -8.35
N ALA A 74 -41.19 -8.92 -7.77
CA ALA A 74 -41.04 -9.31 -6.36
C ALA A 74 -39.62 -9.81 -6.05
N LEU A 75 -39.01 -10.55 -6.99
CA LEU A 75 -37.64 -11.02 -6.89
C LEU A 75 -36.64 -9.86 -6.81
N SER A 76 -36.73 -8.88 -7.72
CA SER A 76 -35.84 -7.72 -7.73
C SER A 76 -35.96 -6.89 -6.44
N LYS A 77 -37.18 -6.73 -5.89
CA LYS A 77 -37.38 -6.04 -4.61
C LYS A 77 -36.72 -6.79 -3.45
N SER A 78 -36.86 -8.11 -3.40
CA SER A 78 -36.24 -8.95 -2.38
C SER A 78 -34.71 -8.87 -2.45
N LEU A 79 -34.14 -9.04 -3.66
CA LEU A 79 -32.71 -8.92 -3.89
C LEU A 79 -32.16 -7.56 -3.46
N LEU A 80 -32.77 -6.46 -3.91
CA LEU A 80 -32.34 -5.11 -3.52
C LEU A 80 -32.40 -4.90 -2.01
N ARG A 81 -33.43 -5.41 -1.33
CA ARG A 81 -33.56 -5.31 0.13
C ARG A 81 -32.44 -6.07 0.84
N ILE A 82 -32.15 -7.30 0.41
CA ILE A 82 -31.08 -8.12 0.99
C ILE A 82 -29.72 -7.48 0.71
N THR A 83 -29.42 -7.11 -0.54
CA THR A 83 -28.16 -6.48 -0.91
C THR A 83 -27.95 -5.15 -0.19
N SER A 84 -28.99 -4.32 -0.07
CA SER A 84 -28.91 -3.05 0.65
C SER A 84 -28.57 -3.21 2.14
N LEU A 85 -28.81 -4.38 2.73
CA LEU A 85 -28.48 -4.66 4.12
C LEU A 85 -27.14 -5.41 4.25
N VAL A 86 -26.94 -6.44 3.43
CA VAL A 86 -25.75 -7.30 3.49
C VAL A 86 -24.49 -6.55 3.04
N LEU A 87 -24.59 -5.75 1.97
CA LEU A 87 -23.44 -5.04 1.41
C LEU A 87 -22.79 -4.07 2.42
N PRO A 88 -23.52 -3.16 3.11
CA PRO A 88 -22.90 -2.30 4.09
C PRO A 88 -22.36 -3.07 5.30
N ILE A 89 -23.02 -4.15 5.74
CA ILE A 89 -22.53 -4.97 6.86
C ILE A 89 -21.19 -5.63 6.49
N MET A 90 -21.14 -6.32 5.35
CA MET A 90 -19.91 -6.96 4.86
C MET A 90 -18.78 -5.96 4.63
N THR A 91 -19.10 -4.81 4.04
CA THR A 91 -18.12 -3.74 3.81
C THR A 91 -17.60 -3.18 5.13
N SER A 92 -18.48 -2.98 6.12
CA SER A 92 -18.10 -2.47 7.44
C SER A 92 -17.20 -3.45 8.17
N LEU A 93 -17.53 -4.75 8.16
CA LEU A 93 -16.69 -5.79 8.74
C LEU A 93 -15.30 -5.84 8.08
N TYR A 94 -15.26 -5.80 6.74
CA TYR A 94 -14.00 -5.74 6.01
C TYR A 94 -13.17 -4.50 6.37
N MET A 95 -13.80 -3.32 6.45
CA MET A 95 -13.14 -2.07 6.81
C MET A 95 -12.63 -2.07 8.26
N ILE A 96 -13.39 -2.64 9.19
CA ILE A 96 -12.97 -2.79 10.60
C ILE A 96 -11.74 -3.71 10.68
N THR A 97 -11.74 -4.85 10.00
CA THR A 97 -10.58 -5.77 10.00
C THR A 97 -9.36 -5.16 9.30
N ALA A 98 -9.56 -4.37 8.24
CA ALA A 98 -8.53 -3.59 7.57
C ALA A 98 -7.89 -2.55 8.50
N LEU A 99 -8.73 -1.83 9.27
CA LEU A 99 -8.28 -0.82 10.22
C LEU A 99 -7.53 -1.46 11.39
N HIS A 100 -8.04 -2.57 11.94
CA HIS A 100 -7.37 -3.32 12.99
C HIS A 100 -6.01 -3.84 12.53
N THR A 101 -5.92 -4.41 11.33
CA THR A 101 -4.64 -4.86 10.76
C THR A 101 -3.67 -3.68 10.61
N ASN A 102 -4.12 -2.54 10.09
CA ASN A 102 -3.27 -1.35 9.98
C ASN A 102 -2.73 -0.88 11.33
N TYR A 103 -3.57 -0.91 12.37
CA TYR A 103 -3.17 -0.58 13.73
C TYR A 103 -2.10 -1.54 14.26
N VAL A 104 -2.31 -2.85 14.13
CA VAL A 104 -1.36 -3.88 14.59
C VAL A 104 0.00 -3.75 13.89
N LEU A 105 0.02 -3.62 12.55
CA LEU A 105 1.27 -3.44 11.80
C LEU A 105 2.01 -2.16 12.22
N THR A 106 1.27 -1.07 12.45
CA THR A 106 1.87 0.19 12.89
C THR A 106 2.49 0.05 14.28
N GLN A 107 1.87 -0.71 15.19
CA GLN A 107 2.45 -0.97 16.51
C GLN A 107 3.68 -1.88 16.42
N PHE A 108 3.66 -2.88 15.56
CA PHE A 108 4.83 -3.71 15.26
C PHE A 108 6.01 -2.86 14.77
N GLU A 109 5.79 -2.01 13.77
CA GLU A 109 6.84 -1.15 13.20
C GLU A 109 7.40 -0.14 14.20
N LYS A 110 6.58 0.34 15.14
CA LYS A 110 6.98 1.27 16.20
C LYS A 110 7.64 0.60 17.40
N SER A 111 7.46 -0.70 17.58
CA SER A 111 8.04 -1.43 18.70
C SER A 111 9.56 -1.48 18.59
N GLN A 112 10.25 -1.19 19.69
CA GLN A 112 11.71 -1.27 19.82
C GLN A 112 12.06 -2.06 21.10
N PRO A 113 12.62 -3.28 20.99
CA PRO A 113 12.85 -4.06 19.76
C PRO A 113 11.52 -4.47 19.10
N ARG A 114 11.57 -4.84 17.81
CA ARG A 114 10.39 -5.32 17.08
C ARG A 114 9.87 -6.60 17.73
N ASP A 115 8.58 -6.66 18.06
CA ASP A 115 7.94 -7.83 18.68
C ASP A 115 7.20 -8.69 17.63
N PRO A 116 7.71 -9.87 17.24
CA PRO A 116 7.08 -10.73 16.25
C PRO A 116 5.70 -11.27 16.68
N GLU A 117 5.38 -11.28 17.98
CA GLU A 117 4.09 -11.76 18.47
C GLU A 117 2.93 -10.86 18.02
N LEU A 118 3.20 -9.59 17.72
CA LEU A 118 2.21 -8.66 17.18
C LEU A 118 1.73 -9.10 15.79
N LEU A 119 2.58 -9.69 14.95
CA LEU A 119 2.20 -10.14 13.61
C LEU A 119 1.18 -11.28 13.63
N LYS A 120 1.10 -12.06 14.73
CA LYS A 120 0.09 -13.11 14.93
C LYS A 120 -1.30 -12.56 15.20
N GLN A 121 -1.42 -11.28 15.57
CA GLN A 121 -2.69 -10.63 15.91
C GLN A 121 -3.42 -10.04 14.69
N VAL A 122 -2.79 -10.10 13.51
CA VAL A 122 -3.36 -9.59 12.26
C VAL A 122 -4.63 -10.36 11.88
N THR A 123 -5.74 -9.64 11.73
CA THR A 123 -7.04 -10.25 11.43
C THR A 123 -7.30 -10.43 9.94
N ASN A 124 -6.76 -9.54 9.10
CA ASN A 124 -6.99 -9.56 7.65
C ASN A 124 -5.70 -9.17 6.90
N PRO A 125 -4.81 -10.14 6.64
CA PRO A 125 -3.52 -9.86 6.00
C PRO A 125 -3.67 -9.43 4.53
N LEU A 126 -4.78 -9.80 3.87
CA LEU A 126 -4.99 -9.53 2.44
C LEU A 126 -5.09 -8.04 2.10
N VAL A 127 -5.55 -7.20 3.04
CA VAL A 127 -5.71 -5.75 2.81
C VAL A 127 -4.35 -5.08 2.61
N TRP A 128 -3.35 -5.51 3.38
CA TRP A 128 -2.02 -4.90 3.45
C TRP A 128 -0.92 -5.92 3.15
N GLN A 129 -1.20 -6.87 2.24
CA GLN A 129 -0.37 -8.04 2.02
C GLN A 129 1.12 -7.70 1.80
N ASP A 130 1.42 -6.77 0.88
CA ASP A 130 2.81 -6.37 0.60
C ASP A 130 3.57 -5.88 1.84
N ARG A 131 2.88 -5.13 2.72
CA ARG A 131 3.44 -4.58 3.95
C ARG A 131 3.62 -5.68 5.00
N PHE A 132 2.61 -6.53 5.14
CA PHE A 132 2.64 -7.66 6.06
C PHE A 132 3.73 -8.68 5.70
N ASP A 133 3.84 -9.05 4.42
CA ASP A 133 4.88 -9.95 3.92
C ASP A 133 6.27 -9.34 4.16
N TRP A 134 6.45 -8.04 3.87
CA TRP A 134 7.68 -7.34 4.18
C TRP A 134 8.04 -7.44 5.66
N ASP A 135 7.09 -7.18 6.56
CA ASP A 135 7.31 -7.25 8.00
C ASP A 135 7.67 -8.67 8.47
N ILE A 136 6.97 -9.71 8.00
CA ILE A 136 7.29 -11.10 8.32
C ILE A 136 8.68 -11.49 7.81
N TYR A 137 8.92 -11.36 6.50
CA TYR A 137 10.14 -11.91 5.91
C TYR A 137 11.36 -11.11 6.37
N SER A 138 11.26 -9.79 6.53
CA SER A 138 12.36 -8.99 7.07
C SER A 138 12.66 -9.35 8.54
N THR A 139 11.64 -9.74 9.32
CA THR A 139 11.82 -10.26 10.68
C THR A 139 12.54 -11.60 10.67
N TYR A 140 12.13 -12.53 9.79
CA TYR A 140 12.83 -13.81 9.62
C TYR A 140 14.28 -13.63 9.20
N LEU A 141 14.56 -12.70 8.28
CA LEU A 141 15.92 -12.34 7.92
C LEU A 141 16.71 -11.80 9.13
N GLN A 142 16.17 -10.82 9.85
CA GLN A 142 16.84 -10.21 11.00
C GLN A 142 17.17 -11.24 12.09
N VAL A 143 16.19 -12.08 12.45
CA VAL A 143 16.37 -13.15 13.44
C VAL A 143 17.34 -14.21 12.92
N GLY A 144 17.22 -14.60 11.65
CA GLY A 144 18.09 -15.59 11.02
C GLY A 144 19.56 -15.15 10.94
N LEU A 145 19.80 -13.87 10.64
CA LEU A 145 21.14 -13.28 10.69
C LEU A 145 21.67 -13.23 12.13
N TYR A 146 20.85 -12.78 13.09
CA TYR A 146 21.26 -12.69 14.49
C TYR A 146 21.55 -14.07 15.12
N GLU A 147 20.68 -15.04 14.90
CA GLU A 147 20.86 -16.41 15.42
C GLU A 147 21.77 -17.28 14.54
N GLN A 148 22.23 -16.77 13.40
CA GLN A 148 23.02 -17.49 12.40
C GLN A 148 22.33 -18.77 11.90
N LYS A 149 21.01 -18.72 11.73
CA LYS A 149 20.18 -19.84 11.25
C LYS A 149 19.76 -19.63 9.81
N ALA A 150 20.38 -20.40 8.91
CA ALA A 150 20.07 -20.37 7.47
C ALA A 150 18.58 -20.65 7.17
N GLU A 151 17.94 -21.50 7.96
CA GLU A 151 16.52 -21.85 7.83
C GLU A 151 15.57 -20.64 7.96
N LEU A 152 15.97 -19.62 8.71
CA LEU A 152 15.19 -18.39 8.88
C LEU A 152 15.55 -17.34 7.81
N ILE A 153 16.71 -17.45 7.16
CA ILE A 153 17.13 -16.54 6.10
C ILE A 153 16.50 -16.94 4.76
N GLN A 154 16.43 -18.24 4.47
CA GLN A 154 15.96 -18.76 3.18
C GLN A 154 14.55 -18.30 2.79
N PRO A 155 13.54 -18.24 3.69
CA PRO A 155 12.22 -17.74 3.35
C PRO A 155 12.22 -16.30 2.82
N TYR A 156 13.12 -15.43 3.32
CA TYR A 156 13.27 -14.08 2.79
C TYR A 156 13.80 -14.11 1.35
N VAL A 157 14.80 -14.94 1.07
CA VAL A 157 15.39 -15.09 -0.26
C VAL A 157 14.33 -15.56 -1.26
N ASP A 158 13.60 -16.62 -0.94
CA ASP A 158 12.61 -17.22 -1.84
C ASP A 158 11.48 -16.24 -2.18
N TRP A 159 10.98 -15.52 -1.18
CA TRP A 159 9.93 -14.51 -1.37
C TRP A 159 10.44 -13.30 -2.15
N SER A 160 11.59 -12.74 -1.75
CA SER A 160 12.10 -11.51 -2.36
C SER A 160 12.48 -11.70 -3.83
N LEU A 161 13.02 -12.86 -4.22
CA LEU A 161 13.31 -13.18 -5.63
C LEU A 161 12.06 -13.17 -6.53
N GLN A 162 10.87 -13.47 -5.99
CA GLN A 162 9.61 -13.36 -6.74
C GLN A 162 9.13 -11.91 -6.81
N VAL A 163 9.25 -11.17 -5.71
CA VAL A 163 8.77 -9.78 -5.60
C VAL A 163 9.59 -8.83 -6.47
N ILE A 164 10.92 -8.96 -6.51
CA ILE A 164 11.79 -8.05 -7.27
C ILE A 164 11.51 -8.08 -8.78
N GLN A 165 10.97 -9.17 -9.32
CA GLN A 165 10.60 -9.28 -10.74
C GLN A 165 9.51 -8.28 -11.15
N HIS A 166 8.65 -7.89 -10.21
CA HIS A 166 7.50 -7.01 -10.46
C HIS A 166 7.61 -5.67 -9.74
N LYS A 167 8.35 -5.62 -8.63
CA LYS A 167 8.48 -4.45 -7.75
C LYS A 167 9.95 -4.28 -7.30
N PRO A 168 10.89 -4.00 -8.22
CA PRO A 168 12.29 -3.79 -7.85
C PRO A 168 12.39 -2.54 -6.97
N ARG A 169 12.91 -2.68 -5.75
CA ARG A 169 13.18 -1.58 -4.82
C ARG A 169 14.55 -1.76 -4.18
N PRO A 170 15.33 -0.69 -3.94
CA PRO A 170 16.66 -0.79 -3.35
C PRO A 170 16.71 -1.60 -2.05
N ALA A 171 15.71 -1.43 -1.18
CA ALA A 171 15.64 -2.11 0.11
C ALA A 171 15.59 -3.66 -0.02
N PHE A 172 14.95 -4.19 -1.07
CA PHE A 172 14.95 -5.64 -1.32
C PHE A 172 16.36 -6.14 -1.69
N TYR A 173 17.07 -5.40 -2.54
CA TYR A 173 18.42 -5.75 -2.95
C TYR A 173 19.40 -5.66 -1.77
N THR A 174 19.33 -4.60 -0.95
CA THR A 174 20.14 -4.48 0.27
C THR A 174 19.98 -5.70 1.17
N ASN A 175 18.73 -6.09 1.46
CA ASN A 175 18.45 -7.23 2.32
C ASN A 175 18.80 -8.58 1.67
N LEU A 176 18.64 -8.73 0.35
CA LEU A 176 19.08 -9.93 -0.39
C LEU A 176 20.60 -10.09 -0.35
N ILE A 177 21.37 -9.00 -0.48
CA ILE A 177 22.83 -9.02 -0.33
C ILE A 177 23.19 -9.52 1.07
N LEU A 178 22.57 -8.94 2.12
CA LEU A 178 22.77 -9.38 3.51
C LEU A 178 22.37 -10.84 3.73
N ALA A 179 21.25 -11.28 3.14
CA ALA A 179 20.77 -12.65 3.22
C ALA A 179 21.79 -13.63 2.64
N TYR A 180 22.26 -13.40 1.41
CA TYR A 180 23.27 -14.27 0.79
C TYR A 180 24.61 -14.24 1.52
N GLN A 181 25.04 -13.08 2.04
CA GLN A 181 26.23 -13.00 2.88
C GLN A 181 26.06 -13.82 4.18
N GLY A 182 24.89 -13.74 4.83
CA GLY A 182 24.55 -14.51 6.02
C GLY A 182 24.45 -16.03 5.77
N LEU A 183 24.09 -16.43 4.55
CA LEU A 183 24.11 -17.82 4.08
C LEU A 183 25.51 -18.30 3.66
N GLY A 184 26.50 -17.40 3.62
CA GLY A 184 27.86 -17.71 3.15
C GLY A 184 28.03 -17.77 1.62
N ASP A 185 27.01 -17.37 0.85
CA ASP A 185 27.03 -17.37 -0.62
C ASP A 185 27.52 -16.02 -1.16
N ALA A 186 28.83 -15.78 -1.03
CA ALA A 186 29.46 -14.54 -1.47
C ALA A 186 29.31 -14.28 -2.99
N SER A 187 29.24 -15.34 -3.79
CA SER A 187 29.07 -15.24 -5.23
C SER A 187 27.71 -14.65 -5.59
N ARG A 188 26.62 -15.20 -5.04
CA ARG A 188 25.28 -14.64 -5.28
C ARG A 188 25.12 -13.26 -4.68
N ALA A 189 25.68 -13.01 -3.49
CA ALA A 189 25.67 -11.67 -2.90
C ALA A 189 26.29 -10.62 -3.85
N GLN A 190 27.42 -10.93 -4.49
CA GLN A 190 28.06 -10.02 -5.44
C GLN A 190 27.28 -9.88 -6.74
N GLN A 191 26.63 -10.95 -7.21
CA GLN A 191 25.75 -10.90 -8.38
C GLN A 191 24.57 -9.95 -8.15
N ILE A 192 23.87 -10.11 -7.02
CA ILE A 192 22.75 -9.22 -6.64
C ILE A 192 23.23 -7.79 -6.44
N ARG A 193 24.42 -7.58 -5.86
CA ARG A 193 25.01 -6.23 -5.73
C ARG A 193 25.23 -5.57 -7.08
N SER A 194 25.81 -6.29 -8.03
CA SER A 194 26.08 -5.78 -9.37
C SER A 194 24.77 -5.44 -10.11
N GLU A 195 23.74 -6.26 -9.95
CA GLU A 195 22.40 -5.98 -10.48
C GLU A 195 21.78 -4.74 -9.83
N ALA A 196 21.90 -4.60 -8.51
CA ALA A 196 21.39 -3.46 -7.77
C ALA A 196 22.05 -2.13 -8.20
N GLU A 197 23.37 -2.13 -8.36
CA GLU A 197 24.14 -0.96 -8.84
C GLU A 197 23.75 -0.57 -10.27
N PHE A 198 23.46 -1.55 -11.12
CA PHE A 198 22.97 -1.30 -12.48
C PHE A 198 21.55 -0.69 -12.48
N LEU A 199 20.63 -1.23 -11.67
CA LEU A 199 19.24 -0.78 -11.62
C LEU A 199 19.06 0.56 -10.87
N PHE A 200 19.90 0.83 -9.88
CA PHE A 200 19.79 1.98 -8.99
C PHE A 200 21.13 2.73 -8.88
N PRO A 201 21.59 3.41 -9.95
CA PRO A 201 22.91 4.02 -10.00
C PRO A 201 23.14 5.17 -8.99
N ASN A 202 22.05 5.71 -8.41
CA ASN A 202 22.11 6.80 -7.43
C ASN A 202 22.20 6.30 -5.97
N GLN A 203 22.23 4.99 -5.75
CA GLN A 203 22.27 4.37 -4.43
C GLN A 203 23.58 3.57 -4.29
N ASP A 204 24.28 3.74 -3.18
CA ASP A 204 25.50 2.99 -2.90
C ASP A 204 25.18 1.65 -2.21
N PHE A 205 25.56 0.54 -2.87
CA PHE A 205 25.43 -0.83 -2.34
C PHE A 205 26.78 -1.44 -1.93
N SER A 206 27.90 -0.74 -2.17
CA SER A 206 29.24 -1.23 -1.85
C SER A 206 29.47 -1.38 -0.34
N ALA A 207 28.85 -0.48 0.44
CA ALA A 207 28.89 -0.47 1.90
C ALA A 207 28.02 -1.56 2.56
N VAL A 208 27.17 -2.28 1.80
CA VAL A 208 26.28 -3.31 2.35
C VAL A 208 27.08 -4.57 2.67
N GLN A 209 27.45 -4.72 3.94
CA GLN A 209 28.24 -5.83 4.46
C GLN A 209 27.61 -6.38 5.73
N TYR A 210 27.33 -7.67 5.74
CA TYR A 210 26.87 -8.39 6.93
C TYR A 210 28.02 -8.53 7.92
N GLN A 211 27.77 -8.08 9.16
CA GLN A 211 28.67 -8.27 10.29
C GLN A 211 28.03 -9.26 11.27
N PRO A 212 28.62 -10.43 11.51
CA PRO A 212 28.06 -11.39 12.45
C PRO A 212 28.06 -10.83 13.89
N PRO A 213 27.08 -11.21 14.73
CA PRO A 213 26.98 -10.70 16.11
C PRO A 213 28.24 -10.95 16.95
N SER A 214 28.96 -12.05 16.70
CA SER A 214 30.22 -12.37 17.39
C SER A 214 31.35 -11.37 17.12
N THR A 215 31.37 -10.71 15.96
CA THR A 215 32.40 -9.75 15.56
C THR A 215 32.08 -8.31 15.99
N ALA A 216 30.80 -7.97 16.14
CA ALA A 216 30.36 -6.68 16.65
C ALA A 216 30.88 -6.41 18.08
N THR A 217 30.86 -7.43 18.94
CA THR A 217 31.35 -7.34 20.33
C THR A 217 32.87 -7.15 20.40
N SER A 218 33.64 -7.78 19.51
CA SER A 218 35.11 -7.63 19.44
C SER A 218 35.54 -6.26 18.92
N THR A 219 34.78 -5.65 18.02
CA THR A 219 35.08 -4.31 17.47
C THR A 219 34.78 -3.21 18.50
N ALA A 220 33.69 -3.35 19.27
CA ALA A 220 33.35 -2.43 20.36
C ALA A 220 34.37 -2.48 21.52
N SER A 221 34.89 -3.66 21.85
CA SER A 221 35.91 -3.83 22.90
C SER A 221 37.32 -3.40 22.46
N GLY A 222 37.67 -3.57 21.18
CA GLY A 222 38.93 -3.06 20.63
C GLY A 222 39.00 -1.53 20.53
N SER A 223 37.88 -0.86 20.24
CA SER A 223 37.81 0.61 20.22
C SER A 223 37.94 1.24 21.60
N ALA A 224 37.46 0.59 22.67
CA ALA A 224 37.61 1.07 24.05
C ALA A 224 39.05 0.90 24.57
N ALA A 225 39.74 -0.17 24.17
CA ALA A 225 41.13 -0.42 24.58
C ALA A 225 42.14 0.52 23.89
N GLN A 226 41.83 1.04 22.69
CA GLN A 226 42.68 2.00 21.97
C GLN A 226 42.55 3.44 22.49
N SER A 227 41.47 3.79 23.20
CA SER A 227 41.34 5.11 23.85
C SER A 227 42.08 5.21 25.20
N GLU A 228 42.51 4.09 25.77
CA GLU A 228 43.19 4.04 27.08
C GLU A 228 44.73 3.92 26.95
N THR A 229 45.24 3.85 25.71
CA THR A 229 46.67 3.66 25.40
C THR A 229 47.20 4.72 24.42
N ALA A 230 46.88 5.99 24.66
CA ALA A 230 47.59 7.12 24.06
C ALA A 230 48.26 7.94 25.19
N PRO A 231 49.60 8.04 25.23
CA PRO A 231 50.31 8.86 26.21
C PRO A 231 50.17 10.37 25.95
#